data_AF-A0A936AYP8-F1
#
_entry.id   AF-A0A936AYP8-F1
#
_cell.length_a   1.000
_cell.length_b   1.000
_cell.length_c   1.000
_cell.angle_alpha   90.00
_cell.angle_beta   90.00
_cell.angle_gamma   90.00
#
_symmetry.space_group_name_H-M   'P 1'
#
loop_
_entity.id
_entity.type
_entity.pdbx_description
1 polymer ?
#
loop_
_entity_poly.entity_id
_entity_poly.type
_entity_poly.pdbx_seq_one_letter_code
_entity_poly.pdbx_strand_id
1 'polypeptide(L)'
;MQRPFDCAAHLFLTHMALYWDATYAIALALMEAYPGRDPVEIGLGELAHMVETLPSFSDDPALVTERILQDIQITWYEEKATP
;
A
#
# COMPACT_ATOMS: atom_id res chain seq x y z
N MET A 1 -20.53 -6.67 -0.35
CA MET A 1 -20.30 -6.78 1.11
C MET A 1 -18.90 -6.25 1.37
N GLN A 2 -18.69 -4.92 1.30
CA GLN A 2 -17.45 -4.36 1.84
C GLN A 2 -17.51 -4.55 3.36
N ARG A 3 -16.62 -5.36 3.93
CA ARG A 3 -16.41 -5.30 5.37
C ARG A 3 -15.93 -3.87 5.69
N PRO A 4 -16.55 -3.16 6.63
CA PRO A 4 -15.96 -1.92 7.12
C PRO A 4 -14.61 -2.33 7.71
N PHE A 5 -13.51 -1.91 7.07
CA PHE A 5 -12.18 -2.05 7.63
C PHE A 5 -12.25 -1.48 9.05
N ASP A 6 -12.03 -2.33 10.05
CA ASP A 6 -12.23 -2.00 11.45
C ASP A 6 -11.49 -0.69 11.79
N CYS A 7 -12.13 0.24 12.51
CA CYS A 7 -11.46 1.47 13.00
C CYS A 7 -10.16 1.15 13.78
N ALA A 8 -10.06 -0.05 14.36
CA ALA A 8 -8.87 -0.55 15.03
C ALA A 8 -7.71 -0.86 14.06
N ALA A 9 -7.99 -1.36 12.85
CA ALA A 9 -6.97 -1.63 11.83
C ALA A 9 -6.40 -0.32 11.26
N HIS A 10 -7.26 0.67 11.02
CA HIS A 10 -6.86 1.99 10.55
C HIS A 10 -5.92 2.72 11.54
N LEU A 11 -6.22 2.64 12.84
CA LEU A 11 -5.34 3.20 13.88
C LEU A 11 -4.01 2.45 13.98
N PHE A 12 -4.00 1.15 13.70
CA PHE A 12 -2.78 0.35 13.76
C PHE A 12 -1.83 0.66 12.60
N LEU A 13 -2.35 0.76 11.37
CA LEU A 13 -1.55 1.05 10.17
C LEU A 13 -1.01 2.49 10.12
N THR A 14 -1.72 3.45 10.71
CA THR A 14 -1.26 4.84 10.82
C THR A 14 -0.17 5.06 11.88
N HIS A 15 0.05 4.09 12.78
CA HIS A 15 1.06 4.17 13.85
C HIS A 15 2.26 3.22 13.65
N MET A 16 2.24 2.38 12.62
CA MET A 16 3.35 1.49 12.29
C MET A 16 4.19 2.08 11.16
N ALA A 17 5.48 2.28 11.42
CA ALA A 17 6.44 2.68 10.38
C ALA A 17 6.43 1.67 9.22
N LEU A 18 6.20 2.14 8.01
CA LEU A 18 6.20 1.35 6.78
C LEU A 18 7.59 1.43 6.14
N TYR A 19 8.14 0.25 5.88
CA TYR A 19 9.38 0.03 5.15
C TYR A 19 9.09 -0.66 3.83
N TRP A 20 9.97 -0.52 2.84
CA TRP A 20 9.74 -1.05 1.50
C TRP A 20 9.50 -2.57 1.45
N ASP A 21 10.04 -3.32 2.40
CA ASP A 21 9.84 -4.76 2.55
C ASP A 21 8.48 -5.14 3.18
N ALA A 22 7.75 -4.19 3.76
CA ALA A 22 6.44 -4.37 4.37
C ALA A 22 5.31 -4.33 3.31
N THR A 23 5.44 -5.12 2.24
CA THR A 23 4.57 -5.08 1.05
C THR A 23 3.07 -5.16 1.39
N TYR A 24 2.70 -6.07 2.28
CA TYR A 24 1.32 -6.24 2.76
C TYR A 24 0.79 -5.01 3.50
N ALA A 25 1.57 -4.47 4.43
CA ALA A 25 1.15 -3.30 5.21
C ALA A 25 1.03 -2.05 4.32
N ILE A 26 1.93 -1.90 3.35
CA ILE A 26 1.85 -0.85 2.33
C ILE A 26 0.59 -1.01 1.48
N ALA A 27 0.29 -2.23 0.98
CA ALA A 27 -0.90 -2.50 0.18
C ALA A 27 -2.19 -2.12 0.93
N LEU A 28 -2.31 -2.49 2.20
CA LEU A 28 -3.47 -2.10 3.03
C LEU A 28 -3.56 -0.57 3.20
N ALA A 29 -2.44 0.10 3.48
CA ALA A 29 -2.40 1.55 3.60
C ALA A 29 -2.80 2.26 2.29
N LEU A 30 -2.42 1.71 1.13
CA LEU A 30 -2.82 2.20 -0.19
C LEU A 30 -4.31 1.99 -0.46
N MET A 31 -4.90 0.85 -0.05
CA MET A 31 -6.34 0.61 -0.15
C MET A 31 -7.15 1.63 0.66
N GLU A 32 -6.66 2.02 1.83
CA GLU A 32 -7.31 3.02 2.68
C GLU A 32 -7.15 4.44 2.15
N ALA A 33 -5.94 4.82 1.72
CA ALA A 33 -5.65 6.16 1.22
C ALA A 33 -6.24 6.41 -0.18
N TYR A 34 -6.35 5.36 -1.00
CA TYR A 34 -6.73 5.43 -2.40
C TYR A 34 -7.79 4.38 -2.80
N PRO A 35 -8.97 4.36 -2.14
CA PRO A 35 -9.96 3.28 -2.27
C PRO A 35 -10.56 3.14 -3.68
N GLY A 36 -10.50 4.20 -4.50
CA GLY A 36 -11.00 4.21 -5.87
C GLY A 36 -9.97 3.84 -6.94
N ARG A 37 -8.70 3.63 -6.57
CA ARG A 37 -7.64 3.31 -7.54
C ARG A 37 -7.56 1.81 -7.80
N ASP A 38 -7.29 1.45 -9.05
CA ASP A 38 -7.02 0.08 -9.44
C ASP A 38 -5.50 -0.15 -9.54
N PRO A 39 -4.92 -1.08 -8.75
CA PRO A 39 -3.49 -1.34 -8.77
C PRO A 39 -2.96 -1.65 -10.18
N VAL A 40 -3.75 -2.31 -11.04
CA VAL A 40 -3.30 -2.69 -12.38
C VAL A 40 -3.26 -1.52 -13.37
N GLU A 41 -3.93 -0.41 -13.07
CA GLU A 41 -3.93 0.80 -13.90
C GLU A 41 -2.82 1.78 -13.52
N ILE A 42 -2.15 1.56 -12.38
CA ILE A 42 -1.12 2.44 -11.83
C ILE A 42 0.26 2.01 -12.36
N GLY A 43 1.05 2.96 -12.87
CA GLY A 43 2.44 2.69 -13.25
C GLY A 43 3.35 2.63 -12.02
N LEU A 44 4.47 1.89 -12.09
CA LEU A 44 5.38 1.71 -10.94
C LEU A 44 5.92 3.04 -10.37
N GLY A 45 6.16 4.05 -11.21
CA GLY A 45 6.59 5.37 -10.74
C GLY A 45 5.50 6.14 -9.99
N GLU A 46 4.24 6.03 -10.41
CA GLU A 46 3.10 6.59 -9.67
C GLU A 46 2.92 5.82 -8.35
N LEU A 47 3.04 4.49 -8.37
CA LEU A 47 2.95 3.65 -7.18
C LEU A 47 4.03 4.03 -6.14
N ALA A 48 5.29 4.20 -6.57
CA ALA A 48 6.36 4.62 -5.68
C ALA A 48 6.03 5.96 -5.00
N HIS A 49 5.59 6.96 -5.78
CA HIS A 49 5.17 8.24 -5.24
C HIS A 49 4.00 8.11 -4.25
N MET A 50 3.00 7.29 -4.57
CA MET A 50 1.87 7.04 -3.67
C MET A 50 2.33 6.42 -2.34
N VAL A 51 3.29 5.50 -2.35
CA VAL A 51 3.86 4.90 -1.13
C VAL A 51 4.66 5.91 -0.32
N GLU A 52 5.54 6.68 -0.97
CA GLU A 52 6.37 7.70 -0.30
C GLU A 52 5.54 8.83 0.34
N THR A 53 4.33 9.07 -0.17
CA THR A 53 3.39 10.06 0.39
C THR A 53 2.53 9.52 1.53
N LEU A 54 2.61 8.22 1.85
CA LEU A 54 1.88 7.66 2.99
C LEU A 54 2.42 8.25 4.30
N PRO A 55 1.55 8.64 5.24
CA PRO A 55 1.97 9.29 6.49
C PRO A 55 2.84 8.40 7.38
N SER A 56 2.73 7.08 7.24
CA SER A 56 3.51 6.10 7.99
C SER A 56 4.80 5.66 7.29
N PHE A 57 5.07 6.13 6.06
CA PHE A 57 6.26 5.72 5.32
C PHE A 57 7.53 6.27 5.99
N SER A 58 8.49 5.39 6.24
CA SER A 58 9.68 5.69 7.05
C SER A 58 10.96 5.08 6.51
N ASP A 59 10.99 4.72 5.23
CA ASP A 59 12.17 4.16 4.56
C ASP A 59 12.88 5.17 3.66
N ASP A 60 14.06 4.81 3.16
CA ASP A 60 14.78 5.57 2.14
C ASP A 60 14.16 5.33 0.74
N PRO A 61 13.64 6.36 0.05
CA PRO A 61 13.14 6.24 -1.32
C PRO A 61 14.16 5.64 -2.30
N ALA A 62 15.46 5.79 -2.05
CA ALA A 62 16.51 5.25 -2.92
C ALA A 62 16.63 3.71 -2.87
N LEU A 63 16.04 3.04 -1.87
CA LEU A 63 16.07 1.57 -1.75
C LEU A 63 15.03 0.88 -2.61
N VAL A 64 14.07 1.63 -3.16
CA VAL A 64 13.00 1.06 -3.97
C VAL A 64 13.55 0.42 -5.25
N THR A 65 12.99 -0.72 -5.63
CA THR A 65 13.28 -1.39 -6.89
C THR A 65 11.99 -1.74 -7.60
N GLU A 66 12.04 -1.98 -8.92
CA GLU A 66 10.87 -2.42 -9.67
C GLU A 66 10.27 -3.71 -9.10
N ARG A 67 11.10 -4.61 -8.54
CA ARG A 67 10.63 -5.84 -7.90
C ARG A 67 9.75 -5.54 -6.69
N ILE A 68 10.22 -4.68 -5.79
CA ILE A 68 9.47 -4.28 -4.59
C ILE A 68 8.13 -3.66 -4.99
N LEU A 69 8.13 -2.75 -5.97
CA LEU A 69 6.92 -2.09 -6.44
C LEU A 69 5.93 -3.07 -7.09
N GLN A 70 6.43 -4.03 -7.87
CA GLN A 70 5.59 -5.10 -8.42
C GLN A 70 5.00 -5.98 -7.32
N ASP A 71 5.79 -6.34 -6.30
CA ASP A 71 5.30 -7.16 -5.19
C ASP A 71 4.19 -6.40 -4.41
N ILE A 72 4.36 -5.11 -4.14
CA ILE A 72 3.32 -4.24 -3.56
C ILE A 72 2.07 -4.19 -4.45
N GLN A 73 2.23 -3.99 -5.77
CA GLN A 73 1.13 -3.91 -6.73
C GLN A 73 0.33 -5.21 -6.80
N ILE A 74 1.02 -6.36 -6.80
CA ILE A 74 0.40 -7.68 -6.78
C ILE A 74 -0.35 -7.90 -5.48
N THR A 75 0.28 -7.64 -4.32
CA THR A 75 -0.39 -7.79 -3.03
C THR A 75 -1.62 -6.89 -2.91
N TRP A 76 -1.53 -5.64 -3.37
CA TRP A 76 -2.68 -4.73 -3.38
C TRP A 76 -3.81 -5.26 -4.30
N TYR A 77 -3.48 -5.77 -5.48
CA TYR A 77 -4.45 -6.40 -6.36
C TYR A 77 -5.13 -7.62 -5.72
N GLU A 78 -4.35 -8.52 -5.11
CA GLU A 78 -4.85 -9.74 -4.45
C GLU A 78 -5.79 -9.42 -3.28
N GLU A 79 -5.42 -8.45 -2.43
CA GLU A 79 -6.26 -8.02 -1.31
C GLU A 79 -7.56 -7.37 -1.79
N LYS A 80 -7.51 -6.56 -2.85
CA LYS A 80 -8.71 -5.94 -3.43
C LYS A 80 -9.63 -6.96 -4.12
N ALA A 81 -9.05 -8.03 -4.69
CA ALA A 81 -9.80 -9.11 -5.34
C ALA A 81 -10.41 -10.11 -4.34
N THR A 82 -9.99 -10.07 -3.08
CA THR A 82 -10.51 -10.94 -2.03
C THR A 82 -11.91 -10.48 -1.59
N PRO A 83 -12.94 -11.35 -1.63
CA PRO A 83 -14.35 -10.99 -1.43
C PRO A 83 -14.77 -10.67 0.03
#